data_AF-A0A520K743-F1
#
_entry.id   AF-A0A520K743-F1
#
_cell.length_a   1.000
_cell.length_b   1.000
_cell.length_c   1.000
_cell.angle_alpha   90.00
_cell.angle_beta   90.00
_cell.angle_gamma   90.00
#
_symmetry.space_group_name_H-M   'P 1'
#
loop_
_entity.id
_entity.type
_entity.pdbx_description
1 polymer ?
#
loop_
_entity_poly.entity_id
_entity_poly.type
_entity_poly.pdbx_seq_one_letter_code
_entity_poly.pdbx_strand_id
1 'polypeptide(L)' 'MTKLPVVSGKQVIKALKRAGFYVHHQKGGHVTLRMEEYPQILVIAPVHHVVKKGTLKSILKDAGLTVEEFVEFL' A
#
# COMPACT_ATOMS: atom_id res chain seq x y z
N MET A 1 3.55 12.31 -16.25
CA MET A 1 3.06 10.97 -15.84
C MET A 1 4.14 10.31 -15.01
N THR A 2 3.94 10.16 -13.71
CA THR A 2 4.91 9.46 -12.85
C THR A 2 4.80 7.96 -13.10
N LYS A 3 5.94 7.31 -13.35
CA LYS A 3 6.00 5.88 -13.60
C LYS A 3 5.83 5.13 -12.27
N LEU A 4 4.97 4.10 -12.25
CA LEU A 4 4.84 3.22 -11.09
C LEU A 4 6.21 2.62 -10.72
N PRO A 5 6.67 2.78 -9.47
CA PRO A 5 7.97 2.29 -9.04
C PRO A 5 7.97 0.76 -8.90
N VAL A 6 9.17 0.17 -8.94
CA VAL A 6 9.37 -1.26 -8.62
C VAL A 6 9.68 -1.34 -7.13
N VAL A 7 8.76 -1.91 -6.36
CA VAL A 7 8.83 -1.95 -4.89
C VAL A 7 8.45 -3.32 -4.34
N SER A 8 9.01 -3.66 -3.19
CA SER A 8 8.63 -4.83 -2.40
C SER A 8 7.35 -4.58 -1.60
N GLY A 9 6.69 -5.65 -1.17
CA GLY A 9 5.51 -5.56 -0.30
C GLY A 9 5.80 -4.84 1.02
N LYS A 10 7.01 -5.03 1.56
CA LYS A 10 7.46 -4.33 2.77
C LYS A 10 7.56 -2.82 2.56
N GLN A 11 8.05 -2.37 1.40
CA GLN A 11 8.10 -0.95 1.05
C GLN A 11 6.68 -0.37 0.90
N VAL A 12 5.77 -1.10 0.25
CA VAL A 12 4.36 -0.68 0.16
C VAL A 12 3.74 -0.50 1.54
N ILE A 13 3.90 -1.48 2.43
CA ILE A 13 3.39 -1.42 3.80
C ILE A 13 3.97 -0.22 4.57
N LYS A 14 5.28 0.04 4.42
CA LYS A 14 5.95 1.17 5.07
C LYS A 14 5.44 2.51 4.56
N ALA A 15 5.26 2.65 3.24
CA ALA A 15 4.72 3.86 2.64
C ALA A 15 3.27 4.11 3.07
N LEU A 16 2.42 3.07 3.04
CA LEU A 16 1.04 3.17 3.54
C LEU A 16 1.01 3.56 5.03
N LYS A 17 1.91 3.04 5.86
CA LYS A 17 2.02 3.47 7.25
C LYS A 17 2.32 4.96 7.41
N ARG A 18 3.20 5.50 6.57
CA ARG A 18 3.52 6.94 6.54
C ARG A 18 2.33 7.77 6.05
N ALA A 19 1.51 7.21 5.17
CA ALA A 19 0.25 7.81 4.72
C ALA A 19 -0.90 7.73 5.76
N GLY A 20 -0.64 7.26 6.99
CA GLY A 20 -1.63 7.20 8.07
C GLY A 20 -2.35 5.85 8.22
N PHE A 21 -1.93 4.82 7.50
CA PHE A 21 -2.46 3.48 7.69
C PHE A 21 -1.80 2.77 8.88
N TYR A 22 -2.54 1.90 9.55
CA TYR A 22 -1.99 0.94 10.50
C TYR A 22 -2.23 -0.49 10.01
N VAL A 23 -1.39 -1.42 10.49
CA VAL A 23 -1.55 -2.84 10.19
C VAL A 23 -2.63 -3.40 11.11
N HIS A 24 -3.74 -3.85 10.53
CA HIS A 24 -4.86 -4.41 11.28
C HIS A 24 -4.71 -5.91 11.50
N HIS A 25 -4.34 -6.65 10.45
CA HIS A 25 -4.19 -8.11 10.52
C HIS A 25 -3.22 -8.61 9.44
N GLN A 26 -2.59 -9.75 9.69
CA GLN A 26 -1.80 -10.47 8.70
C GLN A 26 -2.19 -11.95 8.69
N LYS A 27 -2.46 -12.48 7.48
CA LYS A 27 -2.68 -13.91 7.25
C LYS A 27 -1.72 -14.40 6.18
N GLY A 28 -0.72 -15.17 6.59
CA GLY A 28 0.36 -15.61 5.71
C GLY A 28 1.06 -14.42 5.05
N GLY A 29 1.18 -14.47 3.72
CA GLY A 29 1.82 -13.41 2.93
C GLY A 29 0.98 -12.17 2.65
N HIS A 30 -0.23 -12.03 3.21
CA HIS A 30 -1.10 -10.87 2.96
C HIS A 30 -1.31 -10.07 4.24
N VAL A 31 -1.11 -8.75 4.14
CA VAL A 31 -1.29 -7.79 5.24
C VAL A 31 -2.46 -6.88 4.92
N THR A 32 -3.41 -6.81 5.85
CA THR A 32 -4.55 -5.90 5.80
C THR A 32 -4.19 -4.63 6.57
N LEU A 33 -4.33 -3.48 5.90
CA LEU A 33 -4.14 -2.16 6.47
C LEU A 33 -5.44 -1.37 6.51
N ARG A 34 -5.59 -0.50 7.51
CA ARG A 34 -6.74 0.39 7.73
C ARG A 34 -6.28 1.79 8.14
N MET A 35 -7.15 2.79 8.03
CA MET A 35 -6.95 4.12 8.61
C MET A 35 -7.95 4.34 9.74
N GLU A 36 -7.53 4.95 10.85
CA GLU A 36 -8.43 5.25 11.97
C GLU A 36 -9.45 6.33 11.60
N GLU A 37 -9.00 7.38 10.91
CA GLU A 37 -9.85 8.50 10.46
C GLU A 37 -10.86 8.09 9.39
N TYR A 38 -10.55 7.04 8.61
CA TYR A 38 -11.38 6.54 7.51
C TYR A 38 -11.58 5.02 7.62
N PRO A 39 -12.42 4.55 8.55
CA PRO A 39 -12.57 3.13 8.87
C PRO A 39 -13.11 2.27 7.71
N GLN A 40 -13.75 2.90 6.72
CA GLN A 40 -14.22 2.28 5.48
C GLN A 40 -13.08 1.92 4.52
N ILE A 41 -11.91 2.56 4.64
CA ILE A 41 -10.76 2.29 3.78
C ILE A 41 -10.03 1.06 4.30
N LEU A 42 -9.91 0.05 3.44
CA LEU A 42 -9.19 -1.19 3.70
C LEU A 42 -8.32 -1.53 2.49
N VAL A 43 -7.06 -1.82 2.76
CA VAL A 43 -6.08 -2.16 1.72
C VAL A 43 -5.42 -3.50 2.05
N ILE A 44 -5.24 -4.35 1.05
CA ILE A 44 -4.54 -5.63 1.21
C ILE A 44 -3.24 -5.58 0.41
N ALA A 45 -2.11 -5.66 1.11
CA ALA A 45 -0.78 -5.66 0.51
C ALA A 45 -0.11 -7.06 0.61
N PRO A 46 0.34 -7.65 -0.51
CA PRO A 46 1.12 -8.89 -0.47
C PRO A 46 2.58 -8.61 -0.06
N VAL A 47 3.12 -9.44 0.82
CA VAL A 47 4.51 -9.38 1.34
C VAL A 47 5.43 -10.16 0.41
N HIS A 48 5.59 -9.69 -0.83
CA HIS A 48 6.49 -10.29 -1.83
C HIS A 48 7.74 -9.43 -2.06
N HIS A 49 8.80 -10.02 -2.62
CA HIS A 49 10.03 -9.30 -2.98
C HIS A 49 9.78 -8.18 -4.01
N VAL A 50 8.84 -8.40 -4.93
CA VAL A 50 8.40 -7.40 -5.91
C VAL A 50 6.87 -7.47 -6.02
N VAL A 51 6.21 -6.33 -5.87
CA VAL A 51 4.78 -6.18 -6.13
C VAL A 51 4.58 -5.90 -7.62
N LYS A 52 3.74 -6.70 -8.28
CA LYS A 52 3.41 -6.49 -9.70
C LYS A 52 2.77 -5.12 -9.88
N LYS A 53 3.06 -4.43 -10.99
CA LYS A 53 2.54 -3.08 -11.28
C LYS A 53 1.02 -2.98 -11.19
N GLY A 54 0.30 -3.99 -11.69
CA GLY A 54 -1.17 -4.05 -11.59
C GLY A 54 -1.65 -4.10 -10.15
N THR A 55 -1.01 -4.93 -9.33
CA THR A 55 -1.29 -5.03 -7.89
C THR A 55 -0.99 -3.73 -7.15
N LEU A 56 0.16 -3.10 -7.44
CA LEU A 56 0.49 -1.79 -6.86
C LEU A 56 -0.55 -0.75 -7.25
N LYS A 57 -0.96 -0.70 -8.52
CA LYS A 57 -2.00 0.23 -9.00
C LYS A 57 -3.34 0.02 -8.28
N SER A 58 -3.76 -1.23 -8.09
CA SER A 58 -4.98 -1.54 -7.31
C SER A 58 -4.85 -1.07 -5.87
N ILE A 59 -3.71 -1.35 -5.23
CA ILE A 59 -3.45 -0.92 -3.85
C ILE A 59 -3.53 0.60 -3.72
N LEU A 60 -2.91 1.37 -4.63
CA LEU A 60 -2.96 2.83 -4.58
C LEU A 60 -4.38 3.36 -4.79
N LYS A 61 -5.14 2.74 -5.72
CA LYS A 61 -6.54 3.08 -5.94
C LYS A 61 -7.37 2.84 -4.68
N ASP A 62 -7.22 1.68 -4.04
CA ASP A 62 -7.97 1.33 -2.83
C ASP A 62 -7.55 2.19 -1.63
N ALA A 63 -6.28 2.61 -1.60
CA ALA A 63 -5.73 3.53 -0.61
C ALA A 63 -6.11 5.00 -0.84
N GLY A 64 -6.71 5.33 -1.99
CA GLY A 64 -6.99 6.72 -2.38
C GLY A 64 -5.75 7.57 -2.64
N LEU A 65 -4.60 6.95 -2.97
CA LEU A 65 -3.33 7.63 -3.20
C LEU A 65 -3.00 7.74 -4.69
N THR A 66 -2.41 8.86 -5.07
CA THR A 66 -1.73 9.05 -6.36
C THR A 66 -0.37 8.35 -6.37
N VAL A 67 0.23 8.20 -7.56
CA VAL A 67 1.57 7.60 -7.68
C VAL A 67 2.61 8.54 -7.07
N GLU A 68 2.41 9.85 -7.23
CA GLU A 68 3.24 10.93 -6.72
C GLU A 68 3.28 10.90 -5.19
N GLU A 69 2.12 10.95 -4.52
CA GLU A 69 2.03 10.85 -3.05
C GLU A 69 2.66 9.56 -2.54
N PHE A 70 2.40 8.43 -3.21
CA PHE A 70 3.01 7.17 -2.83
C PHE A 70 4.54 7.21 -2.89
N VAL A 71 5.11 7.85 -3.91
CA VAL A 71 6.57 7.98 -4.06
C VAL A 71 7.16 8.86 -2.96
N GLU A 72 6.46 9.90 -2.51
CA GLU A 72 6.88 10.72 -1.35
C GLU A 72 6.92 9.90 -0.05
N PHE A 73 6.08 8.88 0.07
CA PHE A 73 6.04 8.01 1.25
C PHE A 73 7.02 6.83 1.21
N LEU A 74 7.71 6.53 0.11
CA LEU A 74 8.66 5.41 0.00
C LEU A 74 9.90 5.53 0.91
#